data_AF-A0A6A5QLX4-F1
#
_entry.id   AF-A0A6A5QLX4-F1
#
_cell.length_a   1.000
_cell.length_b   1.000
_cell.length_c   1.000
_cell.angle_alpha   90.00
_cell.angle_beta   90.00
_cell.angle_gamma   90.00
#
_symmetry.space_group_name_H-M   'P 1'
#
loop_
_entity.id
_entity.type
_entity.pdbx_description
1 polymer ?
#
loop_
_entity_poly.entity_id
_entity_poly.type
_entity_poly.pdbx_seq_one_letter_code
_entity_poly.pdbx_strand_id
1 'polypeptide(L)'
;MPSCPHVSTASNFPLVRCTAPSHRPSPSHALPLPPSPLPLPDAPCRSGRDTARATRPCAAQSGVVPPFSHGSRSAHPHGSMEPRRRPEYNLEIFADLACVKDVVKAILHTIFFHRYFTSISPLTRDLLDLTLPAIDDVDLETLIEQRTIALVRAIDSTHQQRGRGQLAVQFFEKKRKKAYFFGRADEDVCWEQWTLDVTLAQPRTETDVLKVRRAMTKSLEKAAHKIISIVNRDKDHIPPITTTDANPFPYHIVVNPKSVTDNDWRPRIGLF
;
A
#
# COMPACT_ATOMS: atom_id res chain seq x y z
N MET A 1 -4.33 -3.59 -81.58
CA MET A 1 -3.58 -3.33 -80.32
C MET A 1 -4.59 -3.25 -79.18
N PRO A 2 -4.29 -3.86 -78.03
CA PRO A 2 -4.90 -5.12 -77.59
C PRO A 2 -5.81 -4.92 -76.36
N SER A 3 -6.89 -5.68 -76.17
CA SER A 3 -6.94 -7.09 -75.69
C SER A 3 -6.27 -7.28 -74.32
N CYS A 4 -7.07 -7.36 -73.26
CA CYS A 4 -6.71 -8.01 -72.00
C CYS A 4 -7.93 -8.77 -71.45
N PRO A 5 -7.83 -10.10 -71.26
CA PRO A 5 -8.90 -10.95 -70.73
C PRO A 5 -8.67 -11.36 -69.25
N HIS A 6 -9.75 -11.83 -68.64
CA HIS A 6 -9.92 -12.90 -67.62
C HIS A 6 -8.73 -13.30 -66.71
N VAL A 7 -8.99 -13.37 -65.40
CA VAL A 7 -8.63 -14.43 -64.41
C VAL A 7 -9.26 -14.00 -63.05
N SER A 8 -9.76 -14.80 -62.12
CA SER A 8 -10.30 -16.17 -62.07
C SER A 8 -10.71 -16.43 -60.61
N THR A 9 -11.76 -17.24 -60.43
CA THR A 9 -12.01 -18.18 -59.31
C THR A 9 -12.06 -17.70 -57.86
N ALA A 10 -13.30 -17.69 -57.35
CA ALA A 10 -13.66 -17.84 -55.95
C ALA A 10 -13.09 -19.14 -55.35
N SER A 11 -12.45 -19.01 -54.19
CA SER A 11 -11.99 -20.13 -53.37
C SER A 11 -13.07 -20.47 -52.34
N ASN A 12 -13.80 -21.56 -52.58
CA ASN A 12 -14.66 -22.19 -51.58
C ASN A 12 -13.77 -22.88 -50.54
N PHE A 13 -13.72 -22.35 -49.32
CA PHE A 13 -13.19 -23.06 -48.16
C PHE A 13 -14.28 -23.99 -47.58
N PRO A 14 -14.05 -25.30 -47.45
CA PRO A 14 -14.97 -26.17 -46.74
C PRO A 14 -14.88 -25.93 -45.23
N LEU A 15 -16.02 -25.64 -44.60
CA LEU A 15 -16.20 -25.68 -43.15
C LEU A 15 -15.91 -27.10 -42.64
N VAL A 16 -14.79 -27.27 -41.95
CA VAL A 16 -14.54 -28.45 -41.12
C VAL A 16 -15.32 -28.27 -39.80
N ARG A 17 -16.47 -28.95 -39.71
CA ARG A 17 -17.17 -29.19 -38.44
C ARG A 17 -16.39 -30.25 -37.66
N CYS A 18 -15.57 -29.82 -36.71
CA CYS A 18 -15.06 -30.73 -35.68
C CYS A 18 -16.16 -31.01 -34.65
N THR A 19 -16.56 -32.27 -34.59
CA THR A 19 -17.45 -32.88 -33.60
C THR A 19 -16.77 -32.92 -32.23
N ALA A 20 -17.47 -32.44 -31.20
CA ALA A 20 -17.03 -32.54 -29.81
C ALA A 20 -17.23 -33.97 -29.27
N PRO A 21 -16.26 -34.57 -28.54
CA PRO A 21 -16.50 -35.78 -27.79
C PRO A 21 -17.12 -35.44 -26.42
N SER A 22 -18.26 -36.08 -26.14
CA SER A 22 -18.94 -36.10 -24.85
C SER A 22 -18.14 -36.91 -23.84
N HIS A 23 -17.57 -36.24 -22.83
CA HIS A 23 -16.99 -36.89 -21.66
C HIS A 23 -17.98 -36.82 -20.48
N ARG A 24 -18.44 -38.00 -20.04
CA ARG A 24 -19.14 -38.19 -18.76
C ARG A 24 -18.18 -37.88 -17.60
N PRO A 25 -18.62 -37.17 -16.55
CA PRO A 25 -17.88 -37.10 -15.31
C PRO A 25 -18.14 -38.36 -14.45
N SER A 26 -17.06 -38.98 -13.97
CA SER A 26 -17.09 -40.00 -12.91
C SER A 26 -17.32 -39.33 -11.53
N PRO A 27 -17.92 -40.01 -10.55
CA PRO A 27 -18.23 -39.41 -9.25
C PRO A 27 -16.98 -39.32 -8.36
N SER A 28 -16.70 -38.12 -7.86
CA SER A 28 -15.62 -37.84 -6.90
C SER A 28 -15.90 -38.48 -5.54
N HIS A 29 -14.93 -39.23 -5.04
CA HIS A 29 -14.86 -39.65 -3.63
C HIS A 29 -14.74 -38.41 -2.73
N ALA A 30 -15.71 -38.23 -1.84
CA ALA A 30 -15.65 -37.21 -0.79
C ALA A 30 -14.57 -37.56 0.25
N LEU A 31 -13.64 -36.64 0.51
CA LEU A 31 -12.68 -36.71 1.60
C LEU A 31 -13.38 -36.38 2.94
N PRO A 32 -13.08 -37.08 4.05
CA PRO A 32 -13.66 -36.76 5.35
C PRO A 32 -13.01 -35.52 5.98
N LEU A 33 -13.84 -34.70 6.63
CA LEU A 33 -13.45 -33.48 7.36
C LEU A 33 -12.61 -33.81 8.62
N PRO A 34 -11.70 -32.91 9.05
CA PRO A 34 -10.96 -33.07 10.30
C PRO A 34 -11.84 -32.75 11.53
N PRO A 35 -11.59 -33.40 12.69
CA PRO A 35 -12.35 -33.12 13.92
C PRO A 35 -11.95 -31.79 14.57
N SER A 36 -12.94 -31.12 15.16
CA SER A 36 -12.78 -29.85 15.88
C SER A 36 -11.95 -29.98 17.17
N PRO A 37 -11.14 -28.98 17.55
CA PRO A 37 -10.32 -29.04 18.75
C PRO A 37 -11.13 -28.82 20.05
N LEU A 38 -10.80 -29.61 21.08
CA LEU A 38 -11.34 -29.52 22.44
C LEU A 38 -10.86 -28.24 23.16
N PRO A 39 -11.65 -27.69 24.10
CA PRO A 39 -11.29 -26.47 24.82
C PRO A 39 -10.29 -26.71 25.97
N LEU A 40 -9.36 -25.79 26.13
CA LEU A 40 -8.37 -25.73 27.22
C LEU A 40 -9.03 -25.25 28.54
N PRO A 41 -8.55 -25.71 29.72
CA PRO A 41 -9.03 -25.22 31.01
C PRO A 41 -8.30 -23.95 31.49
N ASP A 42 -9.06 -23.11 32.19
CA ASP A 42 -8.68 -21.80 32.73
C ASP A 42 -7.54 -21.82 33.76
N ALA A 43 -6.68 -20.80 33.69
CA ALA A 43 -5.63 -20.52 34.67
C ALA A 43 -6.16 -19.74 35.88
N PRO A 44 -5.79 -20.08 37.12
CA PRO A 44 -6.17 -19.28 38.29
C PRO A 44 -5.19 -18.14 38.56
N CYS A 45 -5.77 -16.96 38.80
CA CYS A 45 -5.11 -15.75 39.29
C CYS A 45 -4.33 -15.98 40.59
N ARG A 46 -3.05 -15.59 40.62
CA ARG A 46 -2.30 -15.29 41.85
C ARG A 46 -1.86 -13.84 41.83
N SER A 47 -2.48 -13.02 42.67
CA SER A 47 -1.94 -11.71 43.04
C SER A 47 -1.29 -11.82 44.41
N GLY A 48 -0.04 -11.37 44.48
CA GLY A 48 0.78 -11.40 45.68
C GLY A 48 0.37 -10.36 46.72
N ARG A 49 0.84 -10.58 47.95
CA ARG A 49 0.86 -9.55 48.98
C ARG A 49 2.02 -9.85 49.94
N ASP A 50 3.11 -9.14 49.74
CA ASP A 50 4.16 -8.93 50.74
C ASP A 50 4.48 -7.44 50.73
N THR A 51 4.33 -6.78 51.88
CA THR A 51 5.25 -5.75 52.42
C THR A 51 4.70 -5.16 53.72
N ALA A 52 5.33 -5.61 54.81
CA ALA A 52 5.93 -4.85 55.90
C ALA A 52 5.39 -3.47 56.37
N ARG A 53 5.31 -3.38 57.71
CA ARG A 53 5.87 -2.35 58.60
C ARG A 53 4.91 -1.33 59.26
N ALA A 54 4.61 -1.68 60.51
CA ALA A 54 4.54 -0.86 61.74
C ALA A 54 4.81 0.65 61.64
N THR A 55 3.90 1.48 62.18
CA THR A 55 3.97 2.06 63.55
C THR A 55 2.83 3.08 63.77
N ARG A 56 2.27 3.06 64.98
CA ARG A 56 1.40 4.06 65.65
C ARG A 56 2.00 4.21 67.07
N PRO A 57 1.75 5.28 67.88
CA PRO A 57 0.46 5.99 67.96
C PRO A 57 0.48 7.50 68.33
N CYS A 58 -0.73 8.07 68.27
CA CYS A 58 -1.35 9.13 69.09
C CYS A 58 -0.68 10.52 69.28
N ALA A 59 -1.38 11.58 68.86
CA ALA A 59 -1.89 12.62 69.77
C ALA A 59 -2.81 13.60 69.00
N ALA A 60 -3.87 14.03 69.67
CA ALA A 60 -4.86 14.99 69.20
C ALA A 60 -4.41 16.45 69.41
N GLN A 61 -4.84 17.36 68.53
CA GLN A 61 -5.48 18.64 68.91
C GLN A 61 -5.97 19.45 67.70
N SER A 62 -7.26 19.79 67.78
CA SER A 62 -7.97 21.00 67.36
C SER A 62 -7.22 22.12 66.59
N GLY A 63 -7.86 22.63 65.53
CA GLY A 63 -7.72 24.05 65.16
C GLY A 63 -8.05 24.41 63.71
N VAL A 64 -9.23 25.01 63.53
CA VAL A 64 -9.53 26.14 62.61
C VAL A 64 -9.58 25.88 61.09
N VAL A 65 -10.77 26.07 60.53
CA VAL A 65 -11.09 26.22 59.09
C VAL A 65 -10.95 27.69 58.67
N PRO A 66 -10.40 27.99 57.49
CA PRO A 66 -10.75 29.20 56.75
C PRO A 66 -11.37 28.91 55.36
N PRO A 67 -12.06 29.89 54.76
CA PRO A 67 -13.10 29.65 53.78
C PRO A 67 -12.61 29.66 52.32
N PHE A 68 -13.48 29.11 51.47
CA PHE A 68 -13.54 29.20 50.01
C PHE A 68 -12.91 30.47 49.39
N SER A 69 -12.04 30.26 48.40
CA SER A 69 -11.77 31.25 47.35
C SER A 69 -11.58 30.57 46.00
N HIS A 70 -12.28 31.15 45.02
CA HIS A 70 -12.56 30.74 43.64
C HIS A 70 -11.58 29.84 42.89
N GLY A 71 -12.15 28.81 42.26
CA GLY A 71 -11.53 28.09 41.16
C GLY A 71 -11.41 28.98 39.93
N SER A 72 -10.17 29.35 39.60
CA SER A 72 -9.81 29.72 38.23
C SER A 72 -9.74 28.44 37.41
N ARG A 73 -10.78 28.18 36.60
CA ARG A 73 -10.68 27.25 35.48
C ARG A 73 -9.58 27.77 34.55
N SER A 74 -8.41 27.15 34.63
CA SER A 74 -7.42 27.22 33.56
C SER A 74 -8.08 26.64 32.32
N ALA A 75 -8.48 27.51 31.39
CA ALA A 75 -8.89 27.11 30.06
C ALA A 75 -7.71 26.39 29.43
N HIS A 76 -7.82 25.07 29.27
CA HIS A 76 -6.92 24.34 28.38
C HIS A 76 -7.05 24.99 27.00
N PRO A 77 -5.94 25.46 26.39
CA PRO A 77 -6.00 25.92 25.02
C PRO A 77 -6.44 24.71 24.19
N HIS A 78 -7.57 24.89 23.51
CA HIS A 78 -8.07 24.01 22.47
C HIS A 78 -6.87 23.68 21.58
N GLY A 79 -6.45 22.41 21.61
CA GLY A 79 -5.27 21.95 20.87
C GLY A 79 -5.40 22.42 19.44
N SER A 80 -4.59 23.41 19.06
CA SER A 80 -4.36 23.73 17.67
C SER A 80 -3.83 22.45 17.05
N MET A 81 -4.64 21.81 16.23
CA MET A 81 -4.22 20.66 15.44
C MET A 81 -3.16 21.21 14.48
N GLU A 82 -1.90 21.17 14.91
CA GLU A 82 -0.76 21.37 14.02
C GLU A 82 -1.03 20.48 12.81
N PRO A 83 -0.99 20.99 11.57
CA PRO A 83 -1.15 20.16 10.40
C PRO A 83 -0.06 19.10 10.45
N ARG A 84 -0.41 17.89 10.88
CA ARG A 84 0.55 16.80 10.97
C ARG A 84 1.13 16.63 9.58
N ARG A 85 2.45 16.81 9.45
CA ARG A 85 3.16 16.54 8.20
C ARG A 85 2.77 15.12 7.77
N ARG A 86 2.29 14.98 6.52
CA ARG A 86 1.89 13.67 5.98
C ARG A 86 3.04 12.67 6.19
N PRO A 87 2.77 11.45 6.67
CA PRO A 87 3.79 10.42 6.74
C PRO A 87 4.30 10.06 5.33
N GLU A 88 5.62 10.01 5.21
CA GLU A 88 6.33 9.65 3.98
C GLU A 88 7.29 8.50 4.28
N TYR A 89 7.15 7.40 3.54
CA TYR A 89 7.93 6.19 3.73
C TYR A 89 8.73 5.87 2.48
N ASN A 90 10.04 5.65 2.63
CA ASN A 90 10.91 5.31 1.49
C ASN A 90 11.33 3.84 1.56
N LEU A 91 11.18 3.11 0.46
CA LEU A 91 11.56 1.72 0.28
C LEU A 91 12.69 1.65 -0.73
N GLU A 92 13.82 1.07 -0.32
CA GLU A 92 14.94 0.79 -1.23
C GLU A 92 14.71 -0.55 -1.92
N ILE A 93 14.69 -0.56 -3.24
CA ILE A 93 14.43 -1.74 -4.05
C ILE A 93 15.61 -1.97 -4.98
N PHE A 94 16.16 -3.17 -4.91
CA PHE A 94 17.20 -3.63 -5.81
C PHE A 94 16.66 -4.81 -6.64
N ALA A 95 16.72 -4.67 -7.95
CA ALA A 95 16.27 -5.70 -8.89
C ALA A 95 17.11 -5.73 -10.16
N ASP A 96 17.10 -6.83 -10.90
CA ASP A 96 17.63 -6.86 -12.26
C ASP A 96 16.54 -6.52 -13.30
N LEU A 97 16.95 -6.35 -14.56
CA LEU A 97 16.02 -5.98 -15.62
C LEU A 97 14.96 -7.06 -15.90
N ALA A 98 15.30 -8.33 -15.65
CA ALA A 98 14.39 -9.44 -15.89
C ALA A 98 13.23 -9.46 -14.89
N CYS A 99 13.51 -9.17 -13.60
CA CYS A 99 12.52 -9.30 -12.54
C CYS A 99 11.99 -7.95 -12.00
N VAL A 100 12.52 -6.80 -12.43
CA VAL A 100 12.11 -5.49 -11.87
C VAL A 100 10.61 -5.28 -11.91
N LYS A 101 9.94 -5.69 -12.99
CA LYS A 101 8.49 -5.52 -13.10
C LYS A 101 7.77 -6.28 -12.00
N ASP A 102 8.07 -7.57 -11.86
CA ASP A 102 7.40 -8.42 -10.87
C ASP A 102 7.73 -8.00 -9.44
N VAL A 103 8.97 -7.59 -9.16
CA VAL A 103 9.40 -7.08 -7.85
C VAL A 103 8.62 -5.80 -7.47
N VAL A 104 8.53 -4.84 -8.39
CA VAL A 104 7.79 -3.59 -8.16
C VAL A 104 6.30 -3.88 -7.96
N LYS A 105 5.71 -4.72 -8.81
CA LYS A 105 4.30 -5.12 -8.66
C LYS A 105 4.02 -5.78 -7.31
N ALA A 106 4.85 -6.73 -6.90
CA ALA A 106 4.68 -7.43 -5.63
C ALA A 106 4.71 -6.47 -4.42
N ILE A 107 5.63 -5.50 -4.44
CA ILE A 107 5.71 -4.47 -3.39
C ILE A 107 4.48 -3.56 -3.39
N LEU A 108 4.02 -3.12 -4.58
CA LEU A 108 2.83 -2.29 -4.70
C LEU A 108 1.58 -3.02 -4.19
N HIS A 109 1.38 -4.27 -4.59
CA HIS A 109 0.30 -5.10 -4.07
C HIS A 109 0.38 -5.27 -2.55
N THR A 110 1.57 -5.44 -2.00
CA THR A 110 1.75 -5.53 -0.54
C THR A 110 1.32 -4.23 0.17
N ILE A 111 1.67 -3.06 -0.39
CA ILE A 111 1.22 -1.76 0.16
C ILE A 111 -0.31 -1.64 0.07
N PHE A 112 -0.88 -1.88 -1.11
CA PHE A 112 -2.33 -1.77 -1.31
C PHE A 112 -3.10 -2.78 -0.45
N PHE A 113 -2.59 -3.99 -0.23
CA PHE A 113 -3.24 -4.98 0.64
C PHE A 113 -3.49 -4.43 2.06
N HIS A 114 -2.63 -3.54 2.56
CA HIS A 114 -2.74 -2.94 3.88
C HIS A 114 -3.38 -1.54 3.92
N ARG A 115 -3.66 -0.96 2.74
CA ARG A 115 -4.09 0.45 2.60
C ARG A 115 -5.24 0.65 1.62
N TYR A 116 -5.74 -0.41 1.02
CA TYR A 116 -6.92 -0.40 0.15
C TYR A 116 -8.12 -0.84 0.98
N PHE A 117 -9.04 0.10 1.22
CA PHE A 117 -10.18 -0.07 2.14
C PHE A 117 -11.48 -0.46 1.42
N THR A 118 -11.38 -0.85 0.15
CA THR A 118 -12.46 -1.50 -0.57
C THR A 118 -12.58 -2.95 -0.09
N SER A 119 -13.74 -3.57 -0.34
CA SER A 119 -13.86 -5.02 -0.19
C SER A 119 -12.96 -5.71 -1.22
N ILE A 120 -11.89 -6.36 -0.75
CA ILE A 120 -10.92 -7.08 -1.59
C ILE A 120 -11.00 -8.58 -1.35
N SER A 121 -10.75 -9.35 -2.41
CA SER A 121 -10.43 -10.77 -2.30
C SER A 121 -8.93 -10.93 -2.10
N PRO A 122 -8.46 -11.53 -0.99
CA PRO A 122 -7.05 -11.76 -0.76
C PRO A 122 -6.53 -12.85 -1.72
N LEU A 123 -5.35 -12.61 -2.28
CA LEU A 123 -4.59 -13.57 -3.08
C LEU A 123 -3.15 -13.62 -2.53
N THR A 124 -2.41 -14.68 -2.85
CA THR A 124 -0.96 -14.73 -2.64
C THR A 124 -0.24 -14.90 -3.96
N ARG A 125 0.94 -14.29 -4.09
CA ARG A 125 1.83 -14.47 -5.24
C ARG A 125 3.21 -14.87 -4.77
N ASP A 126 3.74 -15.92 -5.38
CA ASP A 126 5.11 -16.36 -5.15
C ASP A 126 6.05 -15.61 -6.08
N LEU A 127 7.07 -14.98 -5.50
CA LEU A 127 8.11 -14.28 -6.24
C LEU A 127 9.45 -14.50 -5.54
N LEU A 128 10.41 -15.01 -6.29
CA LEU A 128 11.70 -15.46 -5.76
C LEU A 128 11.47 -16.54 -4.70
N ASP A 129 11.87 -16.28 -3.45
CA ASP A 129 11.75 -17.20 -2.33
C ASP A 129 10.72 -16.69 -1.29
N LEU A 130 9.79 -15.82 -1.74
CA LEU A 130 8.78 -15.18 -0.90
C LEU A 130 7.36 -15.40 -1.44
N THR A 131 6.42 -15.60 -0.52
CA THR A 131 4.98 -15.55 -0.79
C THR A 131 4.42 -14.25 -0.23
N LEU A 132 3.94 -13.36 -1.11
CA LEU A 132 3.49 -12.01 -0.75
C LEU A 132 1.98 -11.86 -0.97
N PRO A 133 1.30 -11.03 -0.15
CA PRO A 133 -0.12 -10.76 -0.33
C PRO A 133 -0.35 -9.96 -1.61
N ALA A 134 -1.44 -10.27 -2.30
CA ALA A 134 -1.91 -9.60 -3.49
C ALA A 134 -3.42 -9.35 -3.39
N ILE A 135 -3.89 -8.41 -4.21
CA ILE A 135 -5.30 -8.07 -4.35
C ILE A 135 -5.75 -8.55 -5.72
N ASP A 136 -6.85 -9.28 -5.75
CA ASP A 136 -7.52 -9.68 -6.99
C ASP A 136 -8.50 -8.59 -7.44
N ASP A 137 -7.96 -7.54 -8.08
CA ASP A 137 -8.70 -6.41 -8.63
C ASP A 137 -8.08 -6.00 -9.98
N VAL A 138 -8.87 -6.11 -11.05
CA VAL A 138 -8.39 -5.94 -12.44
C VAL A 138 -7.98 -4.50 -12.75
N ASP A 139 -8.68 -3.51 -12.18
CA ASP A 139 -8.40 -2.10 -12.42
C ASP A 139 -7.11 -1.68 -11.72
N LEU A 140 -6.94 -2.14 -10.47
CA LEU A 140 -5.71 -1.95 -9.71
C LEU A 140 -4.51 -2.65 -10.36
N GLU A 141 -4.66 -3.91 -10.78
CA GLU A 141 -3.60 -4.66 -11.48
C GLU A 141 -3.18 -3.93 -12.76
N THR A 142 -4.15 -3.48 -13.56
CA THR A 142 -3.89 -2.77 -14.81
C THR A 142 -3.15 -1.46 -14.55
N LEU A 143 -3.55 -0.69 -13.54
CA LEU A 143 -2.85 0.54 -13.17
C LEU A 143 -1.42 0.27 -12.70
N ILE A 144 -1.24 -0.74 -11.85
CA ILE A 144 0.08 -1.15 -11.33
C ILE A 144 1.00 -1.56 -12.50
N GLU A 145 0.53 -2.38 -13.44
CA GLU A 145 1.28 -2.81 -14.62
C GLU A 145 1.66 -1.60 -15.50
N GLN A 146 0.71 -0.71 -15.80
CA GLN A 146 0.97 0.49 -16.61
C GLN A 146 2.06 1.39 -16.01
N ARG A 147 2.01 1.60 -14.69
CA ARG A 147 2.98 2.47 -13.98
C ARG A 147 4.33 1.80 -13.84
N THR A 148 4.35 0.49 -13.67
CA THR A 148 5.59 -0.31 -13.67
C THR A 148 6.27 -0.27 -15.04
N ILE A 149 5.51 -0.40 -16.14
CA ILE A 149 6.05 -0.24 -17.50
C ILE A 149 6.61 1.17 -17.69
N ALA A 150 5.89 2.20 -17.25
CA ALA A 150 6.35 3.58 -17.34
C ALA A 150 7.63 3.82 -16.52
N LEU A 151 7.75 3.21 -15.34
CA LEU A 151 8.97 3.27 -14.53
C LEU A 151 10.17 2.66 -15.26
N VAL A 152 10.04 1.45 -15.80
CA VAL A 152 11.15 0.79 -16.52
C VAL A 152 11.59 1.64 -17.71
N ARG A 153 10.64 2.16 -18.50
CA ARG A 153 10.95 3.08 -19.62
C ARG A 153 11.64 4.36 -19.15
N ALA A 154 11.26 4.89 -17.99
CA ALA A 154 11.87 6.09 -17.42
C ALA A 154 13.31 5.83 -16.95
N ILE A 155 13.59 4.65 -16.40
CA ILE A 155 14.95 4.24 -16.01
C ILE A 155 15.85 4.12 -17.24
N ASP A 156 15.35 3.52 -18.32
CA ASP A 156 16.12 3.33 -19.55
C ASP A 156 16.41 4.64 -20.30
N SER A 157 15.48 5.61 -20.23
CA SER A 157 15.59 6.88 -20.96
C SER A 157 16.41 7.95 -20.22
N THR A 158 16.62 7.81 -18.91
CA THR A 158 17.28 8.85 -18.11
C THR A 158 18.79 8.71 -18.18
N HIS A 159 19.43 9.45 -19.10
CA HIS A 159 20.90 9.50 -19.26
C HIS A 159 21.66 9.96 -17.99
N GLN A 160 21.01 10.68 -17.06
CA GLN A 160 21.64 11.22 -15.85
C GLN A 160 21.63 10.28 -14.64
N GLN A 161 20.75 9.27 -14.60
CA GLN A 161 20.58 8.37 -13.45
C GLN A 161 20.69 6.93 -13.93
N ARG A 162 21.93 6.47 -14.19
CA ARG A 162 22.26 5.14 -14.72
C ARG A 162 21.58 4.01 -13.93
N GLY A 163 20.43 3.53 -14.42
CA GLY A 163 19.73 2.39 -13.85
C GLY A 163 18.92 2.70 -12.57
N ARG A 164 18.59 3.97 -12.27
CA ARG A 164 17.78 4.31 -11.10
C ARG A 164 16.48 5.01 -11.50
N GLY A 165 15.41 4.72 -10.76
CA GLY A 165 14.11 5.35 -10.94
C GLY A 165 13.33 5.37 -9.64
N GLN A 166 12.32 6.24 -9.59
CA GLN A 166 11.44 6.36 -8.43
C GLN A 166 9.99 6.16 -8.83
N LEU A 167 9.21 5.57 -7.92
CA LEU A 167 7.78 5.43 -8.07
C LEU A 167 7.13 5.71 -6.72
N ALA A 168 6.09 6.54 -6.68
CA ALA A 168 5.40 6.90 -5.45
C ALA A 168 3.93 6.50 -5.48
N VAL A 169 3.46 5.88 -4.40
CA VAL A 169 2.04 5.65 -4.11
C VAL A 169 1.59 6.72 -3.13
N GLN A 170 0.50 7.41 -3.43
CA GLN A 170 -0.07 8.47 -2.60
C GLN A 170 -1.53 8.15 -2.32
N PHE A 171 -1.93 8.24 -1.05
CA PHE A 171 -3.31 8.06 -0.62
C PHE A 171 -3.91 9.40 -0.18
N PHE A 172 -5.16 9.65 -0.59
CA PHE A 172 -5.83 10.93 -0.43
C PHE A 172 -7.13 10.80 0.36
N GLU A 173 -7.54 11.91 0.94
CA GLU A 173 -8.84 12.11 1.59
C GLU A 173 -9.59 13.19 0.80
N LYS A 174 -10.83 12.90 0.39
CA LYS A 174 -11.71 13.88 -0.25
C LYS A 174 -12.27 14.82 0.81
N LYS A 175 -11.72 16.04 0.93
CA LYS A 175 -12.25 17.04 1.86
C LYS A 175 -13.34 17.88 1.21
N ARG A 176 -14.60 17.58 1.55
CA ARG A 176 -15.73 18.47 1.25
C ARG A 176 -15.71 19.67 2.20
N LYS A 177 -15.19 20.82 1.77
CA LYS A 177 -15.35 22.07 2.53
C LYS A 177 -16.83 22.53 2.48
N LYS A 178 -17.39 22.94 3.62
CA LYS A 178 -18.72 23.59 3.67
C LYS A 178 -18.66 24.88 2.85
N ALA A 179 -19.38 24.91 1.73
CA ALA A 179 -19.51 26.06 0.86
C ALA A 179 -20.29 27.17 1.60
N TYR A 180 -19.59 28.09 2.25
CA TYR A 180 -20.25 29.23 2.86
C TYR A 180 -20.21 30.50 2.01
N PHE A 181 -19.19 30.77 1.15
CA PHE A 181 -19.21 32.04 0.41
C PHE A 181 -18.63 32.12 -1.02
N PHE A 182 -17.65 31.34 -1.48
CA PHE A 182 -17.16 31.49 -2.88
C PHE A 182 -16.51 30.19 -3.38
N GLY A 183 -16.99 29.66 -4.51
CA GLY A 183 -16.26 28.72 -5.38
C GLY A 183 -15.98 27.32 -4.81
N ARG A 184 -16.62 26.29 -5.39
CA ARG A 184 -16.25 24.89 -5.15
C ARG A 184 -14.82 24.62 -5.64
N ALA A 185 -14.02 24.01 -4.78
CA ALA A 185 -12.98 23.08 -5.18
C ALA A 185 -13.01 21.94 -4.16
N ASP A 186 -13.40 20.73 -4.59
CA ASP A 186 -13.10 19.53 -3.83
C ASP A 186 -11.56 19.44 -3.77
N GLU A 187 -11.00 19.44 -2.56
CA GLU A 187 -9.55 19.39 -2.35
C GLU A 187 -9.18 18.00 -1.84
N ASP A 188 -8.39 17.28 -2.64
CA ASP A 188 -7.82 15.99 -2.25
C ASP A 188 -6.56 16.23 -1.42
N VAL A 189 -6.57 15.80 -0.16
CA VAL A 189 -5.43 15.95 0.74
C VAL A 189 -4.69 14.61 0.85
N CYS A 190 -3.42 14.59 0.45
CA CYS A 190 -2.56 13.41 0.60
C CYS A 190 -2.25 13.16 2.08
N TRP A 191 -2.74 12.04 2.62
CA TRP A 191 -2.55 11.67 4.03
C TRP A 191 -1.44 10.64 4.25
N GLU A 192 -0.97 9.95 3.21
CA GLU A 192 0.14 8.99 3.29
C GLU A 192 0.83 8.83 1.93
N GLN A 193 2.17 8.77 1.93
CA GLN A 193 2.96 8.50 0.72
C GLN A 193 4.01 7.41 0.95
N TRP A 194 4.11 6.50 -0.01
CA TRP A 194 5.18 5.49 -0.12
C TRP A 194 6.01 5.75 -1.37
N THR A 195 7.29 6.00 -1.22
CA THR A 195 8.25 6.14 -2.32
C THR A 195 9.08 4.87 -2.45
N LEU A 196 9.15 4.33 -3.65
CA LEU A 196 9.95 3.18 -4.04
C LEU A 196 11.16 3.70 -4.81
N ASP A 197 12.34 3.58 -4.21
CA ASP A 197 13.63 3.90 -4.83
C ASP A 197 14.21 2.66 -5.50
N VAL A 198 14.02 2.55 -6.82
CA VAL A 198 14.40 1.36 -7.59
C VAL A 198 15.79 1.53 -8.19
N THR A 199 16.65 0.55 -7.93
CA THR A 199 18.01 0.45 -8.49
C THR A 199 18.12 -0.84 -9.32
N LEU A 200 18.45 -0.69 -10.60
CA LEU A 200 18.65 -1.78 -11.54
C LEU A 200 20.08 -2.31 -11.50
N ALA A 201 20.19 -3.62 -11.32
CA ALA A 201 21.41 -4.39 -11.51
C ALA A 201 21.57 -4.79 -12.99
N GLN A 202 22.80 -4.73 -13.48
CA GLN A 202 23.19 -5.24 -14.79
C GLN A 202 24.28 -6.32 -14.59
N PRO A 203 23.91 -7.55 -14.18
CA PRO A 203 24.89 -8.62 -14.04
C PRO A 203 25.52 -8.93 -15.40
N ARG A 204 26.86 -9.07 -15.44
CA ARG A 204 27.62 -9.32 -16.69
C ARG A 204 28.15 -10.75 -16.81
N THR A 205 28.25 -11.46 -15.69
CA THR A 205 28.73 -12.84 -15.63
C THR A 205 27.71 -13.72 -14.92
N GLU A 206 27.78 -15.03 -15.14
CA GLU A 206 26.92 -16.00 -14.44
C GLU A 206 27.07 -15.93 -12.91
N THR A 207 28.30 -15.69 -12.44
CA THR A 207 28.57 -15.47 -11.00
C THR A 207 27.86 -14.22 -10.46
N ASP A 208 27.79 -13.15 -11.25
CA ASP A 208 27.07 -11.94 -10.86
C ASP A 208 25.56 -12.15 -10.83
N VAL A 209 25.01 -12.92 -11.77
CA VAL A 209 23.58 -13.26 -11.79
C VAL A 209 23.16 -13.93 -10.47
N LEU A 210 23.94 -14.89 -9.98
CA LEU A 210 23.66 -15.56 -8.70
C LEU A 210 23.72 -14.61 -7.51
N LYS A 211 24.71 -13.71 -7.48
CA LYS A 211 24.85 -12.70 -6.41
C LYS A 211 23.70 -11.69 -6.45
N VAL A 212 23.34 -11.20 -7.63
CA VAL A 212 22.25 -10.25 -7.86
C VAL A 212 20.92 -10.87 -7.45
N ARG A 213 20.65 -12.12 -7.83
CA ARG A 213 19.43 -12.83 -7.42
C ARG A 213 19.30 -12.90 -5.89
N ARG A 214 20.37 -13.29 -5.18
CA ARG A 214 20.38 -13.33 -3.70
C ARG A 214 20.14 -11.95 -3.09
N ALA A 215 20.78 -10.91 -3.62
CA ALA A 215 20.61 -9.54 -3.15
C ALA A 215 19.19 -9.01 -3.42
N MET A 216 18.60 -9.36 -4.57
CA MET A 216 17.23 -9.00 -4.94
C MET A 216 16.20 -9.67 -4.03
N THR A 217 16.34 -10.98 -3.75
CA THR A 217 15.49 -11.69 -2.77
C THR A 217 15.54 -10.99 -1.41
N LYS A 218 16.74 -10.69 -0.90
CA LYS A 218 16.92 -10.00 0.38
C LYS A 218 16.35 -8.58 0.37
N SER A 219 16.45 -7.87 -0.75
CA SER A 219 15.87 -6.54 -0.91
C SER A 219 14.34 -6.58 -0.85
N LEU A 220 13.73 -7.54 -1.54
CA LEU A 220 12.28 -7.75 -1.55
C LEU A 220 11.78 -8.14 -0.14
N GLU A 221 12.48 -9.06 0.52
CA GLU A 221 12.19 -9.46 1.90
C GLU A 221 12.24 -8.28 2.87
N LYS A 222 13.30 -7.48 2.81
CA LYS A 222 13.47 -6.28 3.65
C LYS A 222 12.34 -5.27 3.39
N ALA A 223 11.97 -5.06 2.13
CA ALA A 223 10.90 -4.12 1.77
C ALA A 223 9.53 -4.59 2.31
N ALA A 224 9.19 -5.87 2.12
CA ALA A 224 7.93 -6.44 2.62
C ALA A 224 7.83 -6.35 4.15
N HIS A 225 8.87 -6.77 4.88
CA HIS A 225 8.89 -6.64 6.35
C HIS A 225 8.80 -5.19 6.82
N LYS A 226 9.46 -4.27 6.10
CA LYS A 226 9.39 -2.84 6.41
C LYS A 226 7.97 -2.30 6.23
N ILE A 227 7.27 -2.69 5.17
CA ILE A 227 5.85 -2.34 4.97
C ILE A 227 5.04 -2.84 6.16
N ILE A 228 5.11 -4.14 6.47
CA ILE A 228 4.34 -4.77 7.57
C ILE A 228 4.62 -4.07 8.92
N SER A 229 5.88 -3.75 9.20
CA SER A 229 6.25 -3.04 10.43
C SER A 229 5.63 -1.65 10.50
N ILE A 230 5.72 -0.88 9.42
CA ILE A 230 5.18 0.49 9.35
C ILE A 230 3.65 0.46 9.42
N VAL A 231 2.98 -0.37 8.63
CA VAL A 231 1.51 -0.39 8.57
C VAL A 231 0.87 -0.84 9.89
N ASN A 232 1.59 -1.65 10.67
CA ASN A 232 1.16 -2.08 11.99
C ASN A 232 1.40 -1.02 13.07
N ARG A 233 2.49 -0.24 12.96
CA ARG A 233 2.87 0.81 13.91
C ARG A 233 2.10 2.12 13.67
N ASP A 234 1.99 2.53 12.41
CA ASP A 234 1.52 3.85 12.02
C ASP A 234 0.08 3.74 11.49
N LYS A 235 -0.89 3.98 12.37
CA LYS A 235 -2.34 3.93 12.08
C LYS A 235 -3.08 5.21 12.45
N ASP A 236 -2.52 6.03 13.33
CA ASP A 236 -3.18 7.23 13.90
C ASP A 236 -3.41 8.36 12.90
N HIS A 237 -2.81 8.28 11.71
CA HIS A 237 -2.96 9.25 10.63
C HIS A 237 -3.95 8.80 9.54
N ILE A 238 -4.49 7.58 9.62
CA ILE A 238 -5.51 7.10 8.69
C ILE A 238 -6.80 7.89 8.95
N PRO A 239 -7.35 8.63 7.96
CA PRO A 239 -8.54 9.44 8.17
C PRO A 239 -9.76 8.56 8.52
N PRO A 240 -10.77 9.13 9.21
CA PRO A 240 -12.03 8.42 9.42
C PRO A 240 -12.75 8.23 8.08
N ILE A 241 -13.40 7.07 7.90
CA ILE A 241 -14.25 6.82 6.73
C ILE A 241 -15.55 7.63 6.91
N THR A 242 -15.70 8.70 6.14
CA THR A 242 -16.87 9.60 6.21
C THR A 242 -17.88 9.40 5.08
N THR A 243 -17.57 8.55 4.09
CA THR A 243 -18.45 8.29 2.94
C THR A 243 -18.76 6.80 2.80
N THR A 244 -19.83 6.50 2.07
CA THR A 244 -20.21 5.13 1.68
C THR A 244 -19.72 4.78 0.28
N ASP A 245 -18.76 5.54 -0.26
CA ASP A 245 -18.19 5.26 -1.57
C ASP A 245 -17.46 3.92 -1.54
N ALA A 246 -17.44 3.21 -2.67
CA ALA A 246 -16.78 1.90 -2.74
C ALA A 246 -15.31 1.97 -2.30
N ASN A 247 -14.59 3.02 -2.70
CA ASN A 247 -13.25 3.35 -2.24
C ASN A 247 -13.23 4.68 -1.46
N PRO A 248 -13.08 4.66 -0.13
CA PRO A 248 -13.11 5.87 0.69
C PRO A 248 -11.86 6.75 0.54
N PHE A 249 -10.73 6.19 0.09
CA PHE A 249 -9.47 6.91 -0.05
C PHE A 249 -8.91 6.79 -1.47
N PRO A 250 -9.04 7.84 -2.30
CA PRO A 250 -8.42 7.86 -3.61
C PRO A 250 -6.91 7.65 -3.55
N TYR A 251 -6.32 7.16 -4.62
CA TYR A 251 -4.88 6.93 -4.69
C TYR A 251 -4.31 7.30 -6.06
N HIS A 252 -3.03 7.64 -6.07
CA HIS A 252 -2.24 7.87 -7.27
C HIS A 252 -0.92 7.11 -7.21
N ILE A 253 -0.51 6.57 -8.36
CA ILE A 253 0.83 6.00 -8.55
C ILE A 253 1.58 6.89 -9.55
N VAL A 254 2.63 7.55 -9.08
CA VAL A 254 3.40 8.56 -9.82
C VAL A 254 4.80 8.04 -10.11
N VAL A 255 5.21 8.04 -11.38
CA VAL A 255 6.58 7.68 -11.79
C VAL A 255 7.45 8.93 -11.77
N ASN A 256 8.65 8.81 -11.22
CA ASN A 256 9.62 9.89 -11.01
C ASN A 256 8.94 11.15 -10.45
N PRO A 257 8.34 11.06 -9.24
CA PRO A 257 7.74 12.22 -8.62
C PRO A 257 8.76 13.35 -8.55
N LYS A 258 8.37 14.54 -9.00
CA LYS A 258 9.22 15.72 -8.86
C LYS A 258 9.40 16.00 -7.37
N SER A 259 10.62 16.31 -6.95
CA SER A 259 10.87 16.67 -5.56
C SER A 259 9.96 17.84 -5.18
N VAL A 260 9.36 17.78 -3.98
CA VAL A 260 8.45 18.83 -3.45
C VAL A 260 9.11 20.21 -3.50
N THR A 261 10.44 20.27 -3.47
CA THR A 261 11.26 21.48 -3.61
C THR A 261 10.97 22.29 -4.88
N ASP A 262 10.54 21.65 -5.98
CA ASP A 262 10.33 22.36 -7.25
C ASP A 262 8.94 22.99 -7.39
N ASN A 263 7.95 22.60 -6.57
CA ASN A 263 6.54 22.84 -6.91
C ASN A 263 5.67 23.55 -5.87
N ASP A 264 6.16 23.88 -4.67
CA ASP A 264 5.23 24.28 -3.59
C ASP A 264 5.12 25.78 -3.25
N TRP A 265 5.84 26.73 -3.89
CA TRP A 265 5.76 28.15 -3.47
C TRP A 265 5.88 29.23 -4.55
N ARG A 266 5.66 28.95 -5.83
CA ARG A 266 5.54 30.03 -6.82
C ARG A 266 4.08 30.26 -7.21
N PRO A 267 3.38 31.22 -6.59
CA PRO A 267 2.17 31.74 -7.21
C PRO A 267 2.57 32.22 -8.61
N ARG A 268 1.94 31.66 -9.64
CA ARG A 268 2.04 32.20 -10.99
C ARG A 268 1.38 33.57 -10.97
N ILE A 269 2.15 34.58 -10.60
CA ILE A 269 1.82 35.97 -10.88
C ILE A 269 1.77 36.06 -12.40
N GLY A 270 0.57 36.27 -12.92
CA GLY A 270 0.34 36.59 -14.31
C GLY A 270 1.01 37.91 -14.67
N LEU A 271 1.75 37.87 -15.78
CA LEU A 271 2.28 38.96 -16.59
C LEU A 271 2.36 38.30 -17.98
N PHE A 272 1.62 38.65 -19.01
CA PHE A 272 0.90 39.86 -19.42
C PHE A 272 -0.41 39.48 -20.14
#